data_AF-A0A7S7SQP5-F1
#
_entry.id   AF-A0A7S7SQP5-F1
#
_cell.length_a   1.000
_cell.length_b   1.000
_cell.length_c   1.000
_cell.angle_alpha   90.00
_cell.angle_beta   90.00
_cell.angle_gamma   90.00
#
_symmetry.space_group_name_H-M   'P 1'
#
loop_
_entity.id
_entity.type
_entity.pdbx_description
1 polymer ?
#
loop_
_entity_poly.entity_id
_entity_poly.type
_entity_poly.pdbx_seq_one_letter_code
_entity_poly.pdbx_strand_id
1 'polypeptide(L)'
;MTDQYYLSMRAGVMASLPGEKMDIHTRIVGVLHIAFSVLSTFVSFLVLGVSGATAVGSYSRIPEFVVEIGAIAIVVRLALAVAQILGGVFLLRGRPSGRIMLILFGVLDLFIIPIGTALGIYTLWVLLRKQPIPGPASPDPMAGA
;
A
#
# COMPACT_ATOMS: atom_id res chain seq x y z
N MET A 1 -39.45 11.31 -23.95
CA MET A 1 -37.98 11.41 -24.11
C MET A 1 -37.20 11.15 -22.81
N THR A 2 -37.80 11.30 -21.62
CA THR A 2 -37.16 11.06 -20.32
C THR A 2 -37.04 9.57 -19.94
N ASP A 3 -38.00 8.72 -20.26
CA ASP A 3 -38.00 7.29 -19.86
C ASP A 3 -36.81 6.49 -20.40
N GLN A 4 -36.38 6.76 -21.62
CA GLN A 4 -35.29 6.02 -22.26
C GLN A 4 -33.93 6.33 -21.61
N TYR A 5 -33.77 7.53 -21.06
CA TYR A 5 -32.59 7.95 -20.30
C TYR A 5 -32.55 7.27 -18.92
N TYR A 6 -33.69 7.14 -18.25
CA TYR A 6 -33.75 6.41 -16.98
C TYR A 6 -33.56 4.90 -17.16
N LEU A 7 -34.03 4.32 -18.26
CA LEU A 7 -33.83 2.91 -18.57
C LEU A 7 -32.39 2.57 -18.92
N SER A 8 -31.67 3.43 -19.68
CA SER A 8 -30.24 3.21 -19.96
C SER A 8 -29.36 3.45 -18.73
N MET A 9 -29.71 4.41 -17.86
CA MET A 9 -29.00 4.65 -16.60
C MET A 9 -29.23 3.53 -15.58
N ARG A 10 -30.45 2.99 -15.49
CA ARG A 10 -30.77 1.80 -14.66
C ARG A 10 -30.15 0.52 -15.23
N ALA A 11 -30.09 0.36 -16.54
CA ALA A 11 -29.41 -0.76 -17.18
C ALA A 11 -27.89 -0.70 -16.94
N GLY A 12 -27.26 0.48 -17.01
CA GLY A 12 -25.84 0.67 -16.67
C GLY A 12 -25.53 0.39 -15.19
N VAL A 13 -26.42 0.78 -14.28
CA VAL A 13 -26.32 0.51 -12.83
C VAL A 13 -26.61 -0.96 -12.48
N MET A 14 -27.43 -1.66 -13.26
CA MET A 14 -27.65 -3.11 -13.11
C MET A 14 -26.57 -3.94 -13.80
N ALA A 15 -25.89 -3.38 -14.81
CA ALA A 15 -24.75 -3.99 -15.50
C ALA A 15 -23.44 -3.89 -14.71
N SER A 16 -23.36 -3.03 -13.68
CA SER A 16 -22.31 -3.13 -12.65
C SER A 16 -22.62 -4.31 -11.73
N LEU A 17 -22.30 -5.51 -12.21
CA LEU A 17 -22.47 -6.77 -11.50
C LEU A 17 -21.65 -6.80 -10.19
N PRO A 18 -22.06 -7.60 -9.19
CA PRO A 18 -21.45 -7.74 -7.86
C PRO A 18 -20.04 -8.40 -7.85
N GLY A 19 -19.15 -7.93 -8.72
CA GLY A 19 -17.82 -8.47 -8.93
C GLY A 19 -16.92 -7.52 -9.71
N GLU A 20 -17.07 -6.20 -9.56
CA GLU A 20 -16.03 -5.27 -10.01
C GLU A 20 -14.74 -5.60 -9.25
N LYS A 21 -13.87 -6.37 -9.92
CA LYS A 21 -12.63 -6.87 -9.34
C LYS A 21 -11.74 -5.66 -9.06
N MET A 22 -11.25 -5.57 -7.82
CA MET A 22 -10.26 -4.56 -7.44
C MET A 22 -9.12 -4.54 -8.46
N ASP A 23 -8.80 -3.34 -8.94
CA ASP A 23 -7.70 -3.09 -9.85
C ASP A 23 -6.41 -3.77 -9.36
N ILE A 24 -5.73 -4.46 -10.29
CA ILE A 24 -4.57 -5.28 -9.95
C ILE A 24 -3.42 -4.46 -9.35
N HIS A 25 -3.20 -3.24 -9.82
CA HIS A 25 -2.13 -2.40 -9.29
C HIS A 25 -2.44 -1.92 -7.87
N THR A 26 -3.71 -1.62 -7.57
CA THR A 26 -4.18 -1.27 -6.23
C THR A 26 -3.97 -2.44 -5.28
N ARG A 27 -4.26 -3.67 -5.74
CA ARG A 27 -3.94 -4.89 -4.99
C ARG A 27 -2.44 -5.05 -4.75
N ILE A 28 -1.62 -4.84 -5.77
CA ILE A 28 -0.15 -4.92 -5.68
C ILE A 28 0.37 -3.93 -4.64
N VAL A 29 -0.08 -2.68 -4.65
CA VAL A 29 0.31 -1.66 -3.65
C VAL A 29 0.02 -2.13 -2.23
N GLY A 30 -1.19 -2.63 -1.98
CA GLY A 30 -1.57 -3.12 -0.65
C GLY A 30 -0.67 -4.26 -0.16
N VAL A 31 -0.39 -5.23 -1.04
CA VAL A 31 0.51 -6.36 -0.73
C VAL A 31 1.96 -5.89 -0.54
N LEU A 32 2.42 -4.97 -1.37
CA LEU A 32 3.80 -4.50 -1.37
C LEU A 32 4.14 -3.75 -0.07
N HIS A 33 3.24 -2.93 0.45
CA HIS A 33 3.44 -2.28 1.76
C HIS A 33 3.40 -3.28 2.93
N ILE A 34 2.58 -4.33 2.86
CA ILE A 34 2.59 -5.39 3.89
C ILE A 34 3.94 -6.12 3.85
N ALA A 35 4.36 -6.56 2.66
CA ALA A 35 5.63 -7.28 2.49
C ALA A 35 6.83 -6.42 2.90
N PHE A 36 6.87 -5.16 2.47
CA PHE A 36 7.92 -4.21 2.83
C PHE A 36 7.97 -3.97 4.34
N SER A 37 6.82 -3.83 4.99
CA SER A 37 6.72 -3.64 6.43
C SER A 37 7.29 -4.83 7.21
N VAL A 38 6.90 -6.05 6.83
CA VAL A 38 7.40 -7.29 7.45
C VAL A 38 8.91 -7.44 7.23
N LEU A 39 9.38 -7.27 5.99
CA LEU A 39 10.78 -7.44 5.64
C LEU A 39 11.69 -6.44 6.36
N SER A 40 11.34 -5.16 6.34
CA SER A 40 12.15 -4.12 6.99
C SER A 40 12.10 -4.21 8.52
N THR A 41 10.99 -4.68 9.10
CA THR A 41 10.92 -4.99 10.54
C THR A 41 11.87 -6.15 10.87
N PHE A 42 11.84 -7.23 10.09
CA PHE A 42 12.74 -8.37 10.28
C PHE A 42 14.21 -7.97 10.19
N VAL A 43 14.58 -7.17 9.19
CA VAL A 43 15.94 -6.62 9.06
C VAL A 43 16.32 -5.76 10.27
N SER A 44 15.40 -4.94 10.78
CA SER A 44 15.66 -4.11 11.98
C SER A 44 15.97 -4.96 13.22
N PHE A 45 15.23 -6.06 13.41
CA PHE A 45 15.51 -7.02 14.49
C PHE A 45 16.86 -7.72 14.31
N LEU A 46 17.21 -8.12 13.08
CA LEU A 46 18.49 -8.78 12.80
C LEU A 46 19.66 -7.85 13.13
N VAL A 47 19.61 -6.60 12.67
CA VAL A 47 20.66 -5.60 12.91
C VAL A 47 20.82 -5.35 14.41
N LEU A 48 19.73 -5.08 15.12
CA LEU A 48 19.78 -4.82 16.56
C LEU A 48 20.19 -6.06 17.36
N GLY A 49 19.76 -7.26 16.97
CA GLY A 49 20.16 -8.50 17.62
C GLY A 49 21.66 -8.74 17.53
N VAL A 50 22.26 -8.51 16.36
CA VAL A 50 23.72 -8.59 16.18
C VAL A 50 24.44 -7.51 16.99
N SER A 51 23.96 -6.26 16.96
CA SER A 51 24.56 -5.16 17.74
C SER A 51 24.45 -5.37 19.25
N GLY A 52 23.33 -5.92 19.73
CA GLY A 52 23.13 -6.24 21.15
C GLY A 52 24.01 -7.41 21.60
N ALA A 53 24.17 -8.44 20.77
CA ALA A 53 25.03 -9.58 21.08
C ALA A 53 26.51 -9.17 21.22
N THR A 54 26.99 -8.26 20.37
CA THR A 54 28.36 -7.73 20.48
C THR A 54 28.52 -6.78 21.67
N ALA A 55 27.47 -6.04 22.06
CA ALA A 55 27.46 -5.20 23.26
C ALA A 55 27.66 -6.00 24.56
N VAL A 56 27.06 -7.19 24.65
CA VAL A 56 27.10 -8.02 25.88
C VAL A 56 28.36 -8.89 25.96
N GLY A 57 28.83 -9.44 24.84
CA GLY A 57 30.02 -10.29 24.83
C GLY A 57 31.29 -9.46 24.68
N SER A 58 31.83 -8.88 25.77
CA SER A 58 33.18 -8.30 26.02
C SER A 58 34.09 -7.77 24.87
N TYR A 59 33.58 -7.56 23.66
CA TYR A 59 34.30 -7.19 22.44
C TYR A 59 33.97 -5.75 21.98
N SER A 60 33.16 -5.01 22.72
CA SER A 60 32.54 -3.79 22.21
C SER A 60 32.93 -2.54 22.99
N ARG A 61 33.37 -1.53 22.22
CA ARG A 61 33.37 -0.11 22.60
C ARG A 61 32.07 0.56 22.14
N ILE A 62 30.93 -0.13 22.22
CA ILE A 62 29.65 0.45 21.82
C ILE A 62 29.15 1.28 23.00
N PRO A 63 28.97 2.59 22.85
CA PRO A 63 28.44 3.41 23.95
C PRO A 63 27.02 2.99 24.34
N GLU A 64 26.70 3.03 25.63
CA GLU A 64 25.38 2.63 26.17
C GLU A 64 24.22 3.37 25.49
N PHE A 65 24.39 4.67 25.19
CA PHE A 65 23.36 5.47 24.52
C PHE A 65 22.96 4.92 23.14
N VAL A 66 23.85 4.19 22.44
CA VAL A 66 23.54 3.59 21.12
C VAL A 66 22.56 2.43 21.29
N VAL A 67 22.68 1.66 22.37
CA VAL A 67 21.78 0.55 22.69
C VAL A 67 20.39 1.08 23.04
N GLU A 68 20.31 2.16 23.83
CA GLU A 68 19.05 2.81 24.20
C GLU A 68 18.32 3.41 22.99
N ILE A 69 19.03 4.13 22.12
CA ILE A 69 18.47 4.67 20.87
C ILE A 69 17.99 3.52 19.97
N GLY A 70 18.74 2.42 19.90
CA GLY A 70 18.33 1.22 19.16
C GLY A 70 17.02 0.61 19.69
N ALA A 71 16.85 0.55 21.01
CA ALA A 71 15.63 0.07 21.64
C ALA A 71 14.42 0.99 21.35
N ILE A 72 14.62 2.31 21.37
CA ILE A 72 13.55 3.25 20.99
C ILE A 72 13.20 3.09 19.50
N ALA A 73 14.22 2.95 18.65
CA ALA A 73 14.05 2.76 17.22
C ALA A 73 13.24 1.50 16.89
N ILE A 74 13.41 0.39 17.63
CA ILE A 74 12.62 -0.83 17.37
C ILE A 74 11.15 -0.65 17.73
N VAL A 75 10.84 0.05 18.82
CA VAL A 75 9.46 0.33 19.23
C VAL A 75 8.77 1.21 18.19
N VAL A 76 9.44 2.28 17.74
CA VAL A 76 8.94 3.16 16.68
C VAL A 76 8.76 2.38 15.37
N ARG A 77 9.73 1.52 15.02
CA ARG A 77 9.65 0.69 13.82
C ARG A 77 8.45 -0.26 13.89
N LEU A 78 8.21 -0.91 15.03
CA LEU A 78 7.05 -1.79 15.23
C LEU A 78 5.72 -1.04 15.08
N ALA A 79 5.61 0.15 15.68
CA ALA A 79 4.41 0.97 15.55
C ALA A 79 4.13 1.35 14.09
N LEU A 80 5.16 1.80 13.37
CA LEU A 80 5.08 2.07 11.93
C LEU A 80 4.71 0.82 11.13
N ALA A 81 5.28 -0.34 11.50
CA ALA A 81 5.03 -1.58 10.79
C ALA A 81 3.56 -1.99 10.87
N VAL A 82 2.99 -1.93 12.08
CA VAL A 82 1.57 -2.20 12.33
C VAL A 82 0.71 -1.23 11.53
N ALA A 83 0.99 0.07 11.60
CA ALA A 83 0.20 1.07 10.88
C ALA A 83 0.23 0.87 9.35
N GLN A 84 1.40 0.54 8.79
CA GLN A 84 1.57 0.28 7.37
C GLN A 84 0.86 -1.01 6.93
N ILE A 85 0.90 -2.07 7.75
CA ILE A 85 0.15 -3.32 7.53
C ILE A 85 -1.36 -3.06 7.58
N LEU A 86 -1.84 -2.29 8.56
CA LEU A 86 -3.25 -1.92 8.65
C LEU A 86 -3.70 -1.12 7.43
N GLY A 87 -2.88 -0.19 6.93
CA GLY A 87 -3.11 0.53 5.68
C GLY A 87 -3.27 -0.43 4.49
N GLY A 88 -2.36 -1.40 4.36
CA GLY A 88 -2.42 -2.49 3.37
C GLY A 88 -3.71 -3.30 3.46
N VAL A 89 -4.05 -3.80 4.65
CA VAL A 89 -5.25 -4.62 4.88
C VAL A 89 -6.53 -3.83 4.59
N PHE A 90 -6.60 -2.56 5.01
CA PHE A 90 -7.75 -1.71 4.73
C PHE A 90 -7.91 -1.42 3.24
N LEU A 91 -6.80 -1.18 2.53
CA LEU A 91 -6.84 -0.99 1.08
C LEU A 91 -7.35 -2.26 0.38
N LEU A 92 -6.84 -3.44 0.76
CA LEU A 92 -7.26 -4.72 0.18
C LEU A 92 -8.70 -5.10 0.49
N ARG A 93 -9.29 -4.56 1.56
CA ARG A 93 -10.72 -4.69 1.90
C ARG A 93 -11.60 -3.63 1.22
N GLY A 94 -11.05 -2.83 0.30
CA GLY A 94 -11.78 -1.77 -0.40
C GLY A 94 -12.17 -0.59 0.48
N ARG A 95 -11.57 -0.43 1.68
CA ARG A 95 -11.88 0.69 2.57
C ARG A 95 -11.14 1.95 2.12
N PRO A 96 -11.81 3.11 2.01
CA PRO A 96 -11.17 4.36 1.58
C PRO A 96 -10.09 4.84 2.55
N SER A 97 -10.17 4.47 3.83
CA SER A 97 -9.16 4.77 4.84
C SER A 97 -7.78 4.17 4.51
N GLY A 98 -7.75 2.97 3.91
CA GLY A 98 -6.50 2.33 3.50
C GLY A 98 -5.76 3.11 2.41
N ARG A 99 -6.52 3.74 1.50
CA ARG A 99 -5.96 4.58 0.43
C ARG A 99 -5.23 5.80 1.01
N ILE A 100 -5.87 6.50 1.93
CA ILE A 100 -5.29 7.70 2.56
C ILE A 100 -4.03 7.32 3.36
N MET A 101 -4.10 6.25 4.17
CA MET A 101 -2.94 5.77 4.93
C MET A 101 -1.76 5.45 4.03
N LEU A 102 -1.98 4.70 2.94
CA LEU A 102 -0.89 4.29 2.06
C LEU A 102 -0.36 5.42 1.18
N ILE A 103 -1.15 6.46 0.88
CA ILE A 103 -0.61 7.68 0.27
C ILE A 103 0.39 8.35 1.23
N LEU A 104 0.03 8.48 2.52
CA LEU A 104 0.94 9.06 3.52
C LEU A 104 2.21 8.22 3.65
N PHE A 105 2.09 6.90 3.79
CA PHE A 105 3.25 6.02 3.84
C PHE A 105 4.07 6.04 2.55
N GLY A 106 3.42 6.14 1.39
CA GLY A 106 4.10 6.28 0.11
C GLY A 106 4.97 7.54 0.05
N VAL A 107 4.51 8.67 0.61
CA VAL A 107 5.34 9.88 0.75
C VAL A 107 6.49 9.67 1.73
N LEU A 108 6.25 9.00 2.87
CA LEU A 108 7.31 8.70 3.83
C LEU A 108 8.38 7.76 3.25
N ASP A 109 7.96 6.78 2.44
CA ASP A 109 8.86 5.82 1.82
C ASP A 109 9.78 6.50 0.79
N LEU A 110 9.40 7.67 0.22
CA LEU A 110 10.27 8.44 -0.68
C LEU A 110 11.62 8.82 -0.07
N PHE A 111 11.67 9.02 1.25
CA PHE A 111 12.91 9.37 1.97
C PHE A 111 13.86 8.18 2.14
N ILE A 112 13.43 6.95 1.82
CA ILE A 112 14.21 5.72 1.98
C ILE A 112 14.72 5.29 0.59
N ILE A 113 15.93 5.73 0.24
CA ILE A 113 16.53 5.45 -1.08
C ILE A 113 17.34 4.14 -1.02
N PRO A 114 17.28 3.26 -2.05
CA PRO A 114 16.48 3.37 -3.28
C PRO A 114 15.11 2.67 -3.21
N ILE A 115 14.95 1.70 -2.31
CA ILE A 115 13.81 0.77 -2.31
C ILE A 115 12.50 1.47 -1.93
N GLY A 116 12.53 2.29 -0.88
CA GLY A 116 11.36 3.05 -0.45
C GLY A 116 10.94 4.10 -1.48
N THR A 117 11.89 4.72 -2.17
CA THR A 117 11.57 5.66 -3.25
C THR A 117 10.81 4.99 -4.39
N ALA A 118 11.26 3.81 -4.83
CA ALA A 118 10.55 3.03 -5.85
C ALA A 118 9.14 2.64 -5.39
N LEU A 119 9.00 2.19 -4.13
CA LEU A 119 7.72 1.87 -3.50
C LEU A 119 6.80 3.11 -3.45
N GLY A 120 7.31 4.23 -2.94
CA GLY A 120 6.57 5.47 -2.78
C GLY A 120 6.07 6.04 -4.10
N ILE A 121 6.94 6.11 -5.12
CA ILE A 121 6.55 6.56 -6.47
C ILE A 121 5.44 5.66 -7.03
N TYR A 122 5.61 4.34 -6.92
CA TYR A 122 4.61 3.39 -7.41
C TYR A 122 3.28 3.54 -6.69
N THR A 123 3.29 3.62 -5.36
CA THR A 123 2.10 3.82 -4.54
C THR A 123 1.35 5.10 -4.89
N LEU A 124 2.06 6.23 -5.02
CA LEU A 124 1.46 7.51 -5.39
C LEU A 124 0.87 7.46 -6.80
N TRP A 125 1.60 6.90 -7.77
CA TRP A 125 1.09 6.75 -9.14
C TRP A 125 -0.19 5.90 -9.18
N VAL A 126 -0.21 4.76 -8.47
CA VAL A 126 -1.38 3.87 -8.45
C VAL A 126 -2.57 4.49 -7.72
N LEU A 127 -2.36 5.10 -6.56
CA LEU A 127 -3.45 5.58 -5.72
C LEU A 127 -3.92 6.99 -6.08
N LEU A 128 -3.22 7.74 -6.93
CA LEU A 128 -3.64 9.06 -7.40
C LEU A 128 -4.19 9.06 -8.83
N ARG A 129 -3.95 8.02 -9.63
CA ARG A 129 -4.49 7.97 -10.99
C ARG A 129 -6.03 7.87 -11.01
N LYS A 130 -6.64 8.50 -12.02
CA LYS A 130 -8.06 8.32 -12.34
C LYS A 130 -8.24 7.00 -13.07
N GLN A 131 -9.28 6.24 -12.72
CA GLN A 131 -9.67 5.06 -13.48
C GLN A 131 -10.39 5.50 -14.77
N PRO A 132 -10.08 4.90 -15.92
CA PRO A 132 -10.85 5.12 -17.14
C PRO A 132 -12.31 4.69 -16.91
N ILE A 133 -13.26 5.57 -17.21
CA ILE A 133 -14.68 5.22 -17.25
C ILE A 133 -14.86 4.27 -18.44
N PRO A 134 -15.40 3.05 -18.26
CA PRO A 134 -15.75 2.21 -19.40
C PRO A 134 -16.65 3.01 -20.35
N GLY A 135 -16.19 3.23 -21.58
CA GLY A 135 -17.00 3.91 -22.59
C GLY A 135 -18.31 3.14 -22.84
N PRO A 136 -19.38 3.82 -23.29
CA PRO A 136 -20.58 3.11 -23.72
C PRO A 136 -20.16 2.03 -24.73
N ALA A 137 -20.67 0.81 -24.57
CA ALA A 137 -20.39 -0.30 -25.48
C ALA A 137 -20.57 0.22 -26.91
N SER A 138 -19.51 0.19 -27.72
CA SER A 138 -19.60 0.55 -29.13
C SER A 138 -20.71 -0.30 -29.74
N PRO A 139 -21.65 0.28 -30.51
CA PRO A 139 -22.66 -0.49 -31.22
C PRO A 139 -21.94 -1.60 -31.99
N ASP A 140 -22.37 -2.85 -31.78
CA ASP A 140 -21.81 -3.99 -32.50
C ASP A 140 -21.91 -3.70 -34.02
N PRO A 141 -20.77 -3.61 -34.74
CA PRO A 141 -20.78 -3.32 -36.17
C PRO A 141 -21.57 -4.37 -36.98
N MET A 142 -21.82 -5.54 -36.38
CA MET A 142 -22.54 -6.65 -37.00
C MET A 142 -24.06 -6.60 -36.72
N ALA A 143 -24.56 -5.67 -35.90
CA ALA A 143 -25.98 -5.55 -35.60
C ALA A 143 -26.80 -4.88 -36.74
N GLY A 144 -26.14 -4.47 -37.83
CA GLY A 144 -26.75 -3.80 -38.98
C GLY A 144 -26.52 -4.48 -40.34
N ALA A 145 -25.97 -5.69 -40.36
CA ALA A 145 -25.75 -6.50 -41.58
C ALA A 145 -26.54 -7.82 -41.49
#